data_AF-A0A225AD01-F1
#
_entry.id   AF-A0A225AD01-F1
#
_cell.length_a   1.000
_cell.length_b   1.000
_cell.length_c   1.000
_cell.angle_alpha   90.00
_cell.angle_beta   90.00
_cell.angle_gamma   90.00
#
_symmetry.space_group_name_H-M   'P 1'
#
loop_
_entity.id
_entity.type
_entity.pdbx_description
1 polymer ?
#
loop_
_entity_poly.entity_id
_entity_poly.type
_entity_poly.pdbx_seq_one_letter_code
_entity_poly.pdbx_strand_id
1 'polypeptide(L)'
;MPVTITTAEHAPRKWKAHKVSTAEKLLKESSPKDYRRCQNIIQSSFSRSQFRQSHISASTNGFVWAVFHAYSSHHNLTIRPEDVWFSILTQLSFFVNAHAEELRPFFVAHEGQKQLEVIENGSMDYADFGALAVRMTKLIEKNVVDPDLRDWIMPSFSTTTESDTVVAAILMMGSLQKYFSYAMTLICGIPSVTLLGEREDWLSMVQKLEKLKQLGNEPARFAQLLRPILNHFVLCFDGPESSDVLSFWGRCAHKYNMGSGPDYLCGWISVFCFWDENGKMLRRDRIHPVSSAEFERQNTELCLDDALSRRVDIRDVPSGFASVPVTVNDNGEVYDTMMLAGLVGIQASSSGAVLDQGRDHLDSDNYGHQHLDSQPESGPDEETGLDSIQPLSGWWMYEKQHRENGERTSEEASIDPISGSQHVEDWLSENTFLKLSARRRREQEDSADSMVVSAV
;
A
#
# COMPACT_ATOMS: atom_id res chain seq x y z
N MET A 1 11.84 17.32 -16.19
CA MET A 1 10.96 16.53 -17.07
C MET A 1 10.69 15.22 -16.36
N PRO A 2 9.44 14.74 -16.33
CA PRO A 2 9.10 13.44 -15.75
C PRO A 2 9.88 12.28 -16.39
N VAL A 3 10.05 11.19 -15.65
CA VAL A 3 10.63 9.93 -16.15
C VAL A 3 9.71 8.75 -15.86
N THR A 4 9.56 7.86 -16.84
CA THR A 4 8.80 6.61 -16.71
C THR A 4 9.76 5.43 -16.85
N ILE A 5 9.71 4.53 -15.87
CA ILE A 5 10.50 3.30 -15.81
C ILE A 5 9.55 2.13 -16.06
N THR A 6 9.81 1.32 -17.09
CA THR A 6 9.13 0.03 -17.26
C THR A 6 9.79 -1.00 -16.36
N THR A 7 9.07 -1.46 -15.34
CA THR A 7 9.61 -2.31 -14.26
C THR A 7 9.19 -3.78 -14.36
N ALA A 8 8.25 -4.13 -15.24
CA ALA A 8 7.93 -5.51 -15.59
C ALA A 8 7.42 -5.66 -17.05
N GLU A 9 7.57 -6.85 -17.65
CA GLU A 9 7.17 -7.15 -19.05
C GLU A 9 5.66 -7.47 -19.23
N HIS A 10 4.83 -7.35 -18.19
CA HIS A 10 3.39 -7.59 -18.26
C HIS A 10 2.60 -6.28 -18.32
N ALA A 11 1.40 -6.35 -18.89
CA ALA A 11 0.47 -5.23 -18.90
C ALA A 11 -0.03 -4.89 -17.47
N PRO A 12 -0.52 -3.67 -17.24
CA PRO A 12 -1.11 -3.27 -15.97
C PRO A 12 -2.52 -3.88 -15.79
N ARG A 13 -3.03 -3.92 -14.55
CA ARG A 13 -4.38 -4.42 -14.21
C ARG A 13 -5.33 -3.29 -13.81
N LYS A 14 -6.63 -3.52 -13.97
CA LYS A 14 -7.67 -2.57 -13.55
C LYS A 14 -7.72 -2.41 -12.03
N TRP A 15 -7.74 -1.17 -11.58
CA TRP A 15 -8.05 -0.78 -10.21
C TRP A 15 -9.53 -1.07 -9.88
N LYS A 16 -9.76 -1.96 -8.91
CA LYS A 16 -11.11 -2.46 -8.54
C LYS A 16 -11.65 -1.91 -7.21
N ALA A 17 -10.86 -1.18 -6.43
CA ALA A 17 -11.30 -0.65 -5.14
C ALA A 17 -12.47 0.34 -5.30
N HIS A 18 -13.26 0.57 -4.25
CA HIS A 18 -14.49 1.37 -4.35
C HIS A 18 -14.21 2.83 -4.78
N LYS A 19 -15.04 3.39 -5.67
CA LYS A 19 -15.04 4.83 -6.03
C LYS A 19 -15.93 5.59 -5.04
N VAL A 20 -15.33 6.33 -4.11
CA VAL A 20 -16.10 7.22 -3.24
C VAL A 20 -16.67 8.39 -4.04
N SER A 21 -17.91 8.78 -3.71
CA SER A 21 -18.68 9.75 -4.50
C SER A 21 -18.70 11.17 -3.93
N THR A 22 -18.16 11.38 -2.72
CA THR A 22 -18.20 12.66 -1.99
C THR A 22 -17.01 12.80 -1.04
N ALA A 23 -16.65 14.06 -0.73
CA ALA A 23 -15.64 14.39 0.28
C ALA A 23 -15.99 13.84 1.67
N GLU A 24 -17.29 13.74 1.98
CA GLU A 24 -17.80 13.17 3.22
C GLU A 24 -17.53 11.65 3.32
N LYS A 25 -17.80 10.88 2.26
CA LYS A 25 -17.46 9.45 2.21
C LYS A 25 -15.96 9.23 2.27
N LEU A 26 -15.19 10.05 1.55
CA LEU A 26 -13.74 9.99 1.58
C LEU A 26 -13.20 10.24 3.01
N LEU A 27 -13.71 11.24 3.73
CA LEU A 27 -13.36 11.47 5.14
C LEU A 27 -13.79 10.28 6.03
N LYS A 28 -15.00 9.76 5.83
CA LYS A 28 -15.56 8.63 6.59
C LYS A 28 -14.74 7.36 6.48
N GLU A 29 -14.28 7.05 5.27
CA GLU A 29 -13.57 5.81 4.96
C GLU A 29 -12.06 5.94 5.20
N SER A 30 -11.46 7.12 5.00
CA SER A 30 -10.03 7.38 5.28
C SER A 30 -9.72 7.75 6.74
N SER A 31 -10.61 8.44 7.45
CA SER A 31 -10.53 8.64 8.91
C SER A 31 -11.90 8.47 9.59
N PRO A 32 -12.29 7.22 9.92
CA PRO A 32 -13.46 6.95 10.77
C PRO A 32 -13.36 7.57 12.18
N LYS A 33 -12.17 8.00 12.60
CA LYS A 33 -11.87 8.69 13.87
C LYS A 33 -12.29 10.16 13.81
N ASP A 34 -11.94 10.85 12.73
CA ASP A 34 -12.22 12.28 12.54
C ASP A 34 -13.61 12.53 11.97
N TYR A 35 -14.13 11.63 11.10
CA TYR A 35 -15.54 11.65 10.69
C TYR A 35 -16.50 11.55 11.89
N ARG A 36 -16.20 10.71 12.90
CA ARG A 36 -17.01 10.64 14.14
C ARG A 36 -16.95 11.91 15.00
N ARG A 37 -16.01 12.81 14.73
CA ARG A 37 -15.90 14.13 15.37
C ARG A 37 -16.51 15.24 14.52
N CYS A 38 -16.79 14.98 13.24
CA CYS A 38 -17.38 15.92 12.30
C CYS A 38 -18.88 16.10 12.58
N GLN A 39 -19.28 17.36 12.81
CA GLN A 39 -20.68 17.78 12.81
C GLN A 39 -21.10 18.15 11.38
N ASN A 40 -20.30 19.00 10.72
CA ASN A 40 -20.50 19.40 9.33
C ASN A 40 -19.14 19.68 8.66
N ILE A 41 -18.99 19.31 7.38
CA ILE A 41 -17.82 19.68 6.58
C ILE A 41 -18.02 21.11 6.08
N ILE A 42 -17.19 22.03 6.60
CA ILE A 42 -17.18 23.44 6.20
C ILE A 42 -16.57 23.57 4.81
N GLN A 43 -15.45 22.89 4.57
CA GLN A 43 -14.74 22.92 3.29
C GLN A 43 -13.87 21.67 3.08
N SER A 44 -13.46 21.42 1.84
CA SER A 44 -12.42 20.42 1.54
C SER A 44 -11.76 20.75 0.20
N SER A 45 -10.59 20.17 -0.05
CA SER A 45 -9.90 20.23 -1.35
C SER A 45 -10.54 19.34 -2.43
N PHE A 46 -11.74 18.80 -2.22
CA PHE A 46 -12.35 17.79 -3.09
C PHE A 46 -13.71 18.27 -3.63
N SER A 47 -13.72 18.71 -4.88
CA SER A 47 -14.92 19.20 -5.55
C SER A 47 -15.85 18.06 -6.00
N ARG A 48 -17.13 18.40 -6.18
CA ARG A 48 -18.12 17.51 -6.81
C ARG A 48 -17.82 17.20 -8.28
N SER A 49 -16.89 17.90 -8.93
CA SER A 49 -16.36 17.53 -10.25
C SER A 49 -15.20 16.55 -10.13
N GLN A 50 -14.29 16.67 -9.16
CA GLN A 50 -13.21 15.71 -9.01
C GLN A 50 -13.70 14.29 -8.74
N PHE A 51 -14.75 14.08 -7.94
CA PHE A 51 -15.37 12.74 -7.82
C PHE A 51 -16.04 12.22 -9.10
N ARG A 52 -16.07 13.00 -10.20
CA ARG A 52 -16.59 12.55 -11.49
C ARG A 52 -15.53 11.88 -12.37
N GLN A 53 -14.28 12.38 -12.55
CA GLN A 53 -13.22 11.41 -12.96
C GLN A 53 -12.98 10.52 -11.80
N SER A 54 -12.46 11.17 -10.78
CA SER A 54 -11.24 10.66 -10.23
C SER A 54 -11.76 9.48 -9.48
N HIS A 55 -11.34 8.30 -9.93
CA HIS A 55 -11.70 7.09 -9.25
C HIS A 55 -10.86 7.15 -8.00
N ILE A 56 -11.44 7.84 -7.02
CA ILE A 56 -10.85 8.09 -5.74
C ILE A 56 -11.35 6.94 -4.90
N SER A 57 -10.41 6.15 -4.43
CA SER A 57 -10.63 5.18 -3.38
C SER A 57 -10.08 5.74 -2.08
N ALA A 58 -10.86 5.59 -1.01
CA ALA A 58 -10.41 5.98 0.32
C ALA A 58 -9.20 5.16 0.75
N SER A 59 -8.34 5.76 1.59
CA SER A 59 -7.17 5.11 2.14
C SER A 59 -6.73 5.81 3.41
N THR A 60 -6.42 5.04 4.45
CA THR A 60 -5.82 5.55 5.68
C THR A 60 -4.40 6.10 5.45
N ASN A 61 -3.69 5.62 4.43
CA ASN A 61 -2.34 6.07 4.07
C ASN A 61 -2.11 5.94 2.55
N GLY A 62 -2.48 6.99 1.81
CA GLY A 62 -2.54 6.97 0.34
C GLY A 62 -1.21 6.64 -0.35
N PHE A 63 -0.06 7.00 0.22
CA PHE A 63 1.25 6.68 -0.37
C PHE A 63 1.67 5.23 -0.13
N VAL A 64 1.61 4.77 1.13
CA VAL A 64 1.98 3.39 1.48
C VAL A 64 1.10 2.38 0.75
N TRP A 65 -0.21 2.62 0.71
CA TRP A 65 -1.14 1.72 0.03
C TRP A 65 -1.07 1.82 -1.50
N ALA A 66 -0.82 2.99 -2.11
CA ALA A 66 -0.61 3.07 -3.56
C ALA A 66 0.63 2.28 -4.00
N VAL A 67 1.77 2.42 -3.30
CA VAL A 67 2.99 1.64 -3.60
C VAL A 67 2.74 0.14 -3.40
N PHE A 68 2.08 -0.24 -2.30
CA PHE A 68 1.74 -1.63 -2.01
C PHE A 68 0.83 -2.26 -3.07
N HIS A 69 -0.23 -1.56 -3.49
CA HIS A 69 -1.17 -2.06 -4.50
C HIS A 69 -0.58 -2.08 -5.90
N ALA A 70 0.19 -1.06 -6.29
CA ALA A 70 0.87 -1.05 -7.58
C ALA A 70 1.78 -2.29 -7.74
N TYR A 71 2.50 -2.64 -6.68
CA TYR A 71 3.38 -3.82 -6.67
C TYR A 71 2.60 -5.14 -6.56
N SER A 72 1.62 -5.23 -5.65
CA SER A 72 0.94 -6.50 -5.32
C SER A 72 -0.29 -6.80 -6.18
N SER A 73 -0.72 -5.84 -7.01
CA SER A 73 -1.90 -5.93 -7.88
C SER A 73 -1.65 -5.34 -9.28
N HIS A 74 -0.39 -5.06 -9.62
CA HIS A 74 0.07 -4.68 -10.97
C HIS A 74 -0.58 -3.42 -11.56
N HIS A 75 -0.75 -2.38 -10.77
CA HIS A 75 -1.16 -1.08 -11.30
C HIS A 75 0.08 -0.27 -11.68
N ASN A 76 0.04 0.44 -12.81
CA ASN A 76 1.01 1.49 -13.10
C ASN A 76 1.03 2.49 -11.94
N LEU A 77 2.19 2.98 -11.53
CA LEU A 77 2.32 3.87 -10.37
C LEU A 77 2.81 5.26 -10.80
N THR A 78 2.04 6.29 -10.50
CA THR A 78 2.49 7.68 -10.64
C THR A 78 2.81 8.27 -9.27
N ILE A 79 3.93 8.98 -9.14
CA ILE A 79 4.38 9.59 -7.89
C ILE A 79 4.90 11.01 -8.15
N ARG A 80 4.44 11.99 -7.38
CA ARG A 80 5.01 13.35 -7.36
C ARG A 80 6.04 13.53 -6.22
N PRO A 81 6.92 14.53 -6.30
CA PRO A 81 7.76 14.93 -5.16
C PRO A 81 6.94 15.23 -3.89
N GLU A 82 5.75 15.84 -4.03
CA GLU A 82 4.84 16.11 -2.92
C GLU A 82 4.32 14.83 -2.26
N ASP A 83 4.06 13.77 -3.02
CA ASP A 83 3.47 12.53 -2.49
C ASP A 83 4.44 11.82 -1.53
N VAL A 84 5.74 11.84 -1.85
CA VAL A 84 6.80 11.33 -0.97
C VAL A 84 7.08 12.29 0.18
N TRP A 85 7.14 13.60 -0.10
CA TRP A 85 7.47 14.61 0.91
C TRP A 85 6.36 14.76 1.98
N PHE A 86 5.09 14.67 1.61
CA PHE A 86 3.97 14.67 2.57
C PHE A 86 3.95 13.40 3.43
N SER A 87 4.40 12.25 2.92
CA SER A 87 4.57 11.04 3.73
C SER A 87 5.67 11.23 4.79
N ILE A 88 6.80 11.84 4.41
CA ILE A 88 7.90 12.21 5.34
C ILE A 88 7.42 13.24 6.37
N LEU A 89 6.69 14.28 5.96
CA LEU A 89 6.16 15.30 6.88
C LEU A 89 5.10 14.75 7.84
N THR A 90 4.27 13.81 7.41
CA THR A 90 3.29 13.14 8.28
C THR A 90 4.00 12.39 9.38
N GLN A 91 4.99 11.55 9.04
CA GLN A 91 5.82 10.84 10.01
C GLN A 91 6.54 11.80 10.97
N LEU A 92 7.12 12.88 10.45
CA LEU A 92 7.75 13.91 11.27
C LEU A 92 6.73 14.59 12.22
N SER A 93 5.48 14.78 11.81
CA SER A 93 4.47 15.41 12.66
C SER A 93 4.15 14.58 13.91
N PHE A 94 4.15 13.25 13.82
CA PHE A 94 3.96 12.38 14.98
C PHE A 94 5.13 12.53 15.98
N PHE A 95 6.37 12.53 15.50
CA PHE A 95 7.55 12.79 16.34
C PHE A 95 7.53 14.19 16.96
N VAL A 96 7.27 15.23 16.16
CA VAL A 96 7.26 16.63 16.65
C VAL A 96 6.16 16.87 17.68
N ASN A 97 4.98 16.25 17.52
CA ASN A 97 3.91 16.34 18.50
C ASN A 97 4.24 15.62 19.82
N ALA A 98 4.91 14.46 19.76
CA ALA A 98 5.34 13.72 20.95
C ALA A 98 6.48 14.42 21.70
N HIS A 99 7.40 15.07 20.98
CA HIS A 99 8.57 15.77 21.51
C HIS A 99 8.41 17.31 21.53
N ALA A 100 7.18 17.80 21.55
CA ALA A 100 6.86 19.23 21.31
C ALA A 100 7.59 20.20 22.23
N GLU A 101 7.76 19.86 23.52
CA GLU A 101 8.47 20.70 24.48
C GLU A 101 9.99 20.63 24.34
N GLU A 102 10.54 19.46 24.01
CA GLU A 102 11.97 19.27 23.76
C GLU A 102 12.42 20.02 22.50
N LEU A 103 11.54 20.11 21.50
CA LEU A 103 11.77 20.76 20.21
C LEU A 103 11.27 22.21 20.14
N ARG A 104 10.59 22.73 21.17
CA ARG A 104 10.04 24.10 21.20
C ARG A 104 11.06 25.16 20.75
N PRO A 105 12.34 25.17 21.23
CA PRO A 105 13.33 26.17 20.81
C PRO A 105 13.76 26.08 19.34
N PHE A 106 13.46 24.98 18.65
CA PHE A 106 13.78 24.76 17.23
C PHE A 106 12.73 25.33 16.28
N PHE A 107 11.49 25.50 16.75
CA PHE A 107 10.34 25.88 15.91
C PHE A 107 9.77 27.27 16.20
N VAL A 108 9.75 27.72 17.48
CA VAL A 108 9.10 28.97 17.85
C VAL A 108 9.90 29.76 18.89
N ALA A 109 9.92 31.09 18.74
CA ALA A 109 10.50 32.03 19.70
C ALA A 109 9.49 32.51 20.76
N HIS A 110 8.39 31.77 20.98
CA HIS A 110 7.29 32.16 21.87
C HIS A 110 6.72 30.98 22.66
N GLU A 111 6.20 31.28 23.84
CA GLU A 111 5.21 30.46 24.54
C GLU A 111 3.85 30.63 23.82
N GLY A 112 3.27 29.58 23.21
CA GLY A 112 1.90 29.63 22.61
C GLY A 112 1.77 29.28 21.11
N GLN A 113 0.71 29.79 20.44
CA GLN A 113 0.24 29.41 19.08
C GLN A 113 -0.27 30.63 18.24
N LYS A 114 -0.45 30.48 16.90
CA LYS A 114 -0.82 31.55 15.90
C LYS A 114 -1.37 30.99 14.53
N GLN A 115 -2.03 31.78 13.64
CA GLN A 115 -2.86 31.31 12.45
C GLN A 115 -2.66 32.03 11.06
N LEU A 116 -2.99 31.38 9.88
CA LEU A 116 -3.04 31.83 8.42
C LEU A 116 -3.90 30.86 7.45
N GLU A 117 -4.16 31.09 6.11
CA GLU A 117 -5.28 30.42 5.25
C GLU A 117 -5.17 30.31 3.63
N VAL A 118 -5.84 29.33 2.86
CA VAL A 118 -6.36 29.26 1.36
C VAL A 118 -6.60 27.83 0.57
N ILE A 119 -7.20 27.71 -0.69
CA ILE A 119 -7.92 26.53 -1.43
C ILE A 119 -7.65 26.35 -3.03
N GLU A 120 -8.10 25.51 -4.07
CA GLU A 120 -9.23 24.54 -4.56
C GLU A 120 -8.90 23.39 -5.68
N ASN A 121 -9.66 23.08 -6.80
CA ASN A 121 -9.80 21.72 -7.53
C ASN A 121 -10.18 21.62 -9.12
N GLY A 122 -10.56 20.59 -10.01
CA GLY A 122 -11.05 19.12 -10.16
C GLY A 122 -11.11 18.41 -11.65
N SER A 123 -11.89 17.30 -12.03
CA SER A 123 -11.77 16.31 -13.26
C SER A 123 -13.11 15.58 -13.87
N MET A 124 -13.39 14.52 -14.77
CA MET A 124 -12.89 13.48 -15.84
C MET A 124 -13.70 12.04 -15.91
N ASP A 125 -13.26 10.83 -16.50
CA ASP A 125 -13.58 9.29 -16.26
C ASP A 125 -13.01 8.22 -17.37
N TYR A 126 -13.09 6.83 -17.59
CA TYR A 126 -13.31 5.42 -16.94
C TYR A 126 -13.10 4.05 -17.84
N ALA A 127 -12.61 2.85 -17.30
CA ALA A 127 -12.70 1.30 -17.62
C ALA A 127 -12.33 0.50 -18.98
N ASP A 128 -11.92 -0.84 -19.15
CA ASP A 128 -11.52 -2.14 -18.38
C ASP A 128 -10.33 -3.12 -18.88
N PHE A 129 -10.44 -4.42 -19.34
CA PHE A 129 -9.43 -5.57 -19.14
C PHE A 129 -8.75 -6.38 -20.36
N GLY A 130 -7.72 -7.29 -20.19
CA GLY A 130 -6.94 -8.03 -21.29
C GLY A 130 -6.32 -9.50 -21.20
N ALA A 131 -4.98 -9.87 -21.09
CA ALA A 131 -4.51 -11.34 -21.12
C ALA A 131 -3.07 -11.85 -20.59
N LEU A 132 -2.94 -13.09 -19.99
CA LEU A 132 -1.73 -13.60 -19.20
C LEU A 132 -1.02 -14.99 -19.50
N ALA A 133 -1.70 -16.12 -19.75
CA ALA A 133 -1.13 -17.49 -19.54
C ALA A 133 0.03 -17.96 -20.45
N VAL A 134 0.15 -17.45 -21.67
CA VAL A 134 1.08 -17.95 -22.72
C VAL A 134 2.57 -17.69 -22.37
N ARG A 135 2.84 -16.69 -21.53
CA ARG A 135 4.20 -16.16 -21.28
C ARG A 135 5.19 -17.18 -20.68
N MET A 136 4.72 -18.18 -19.93
CA MET A 136 5.59 -19.10 -19.17
C MET A 136 6.44 -20.06 -20.04
N THR A 137 6.02 -20.38 -21.27
CA THR A 137 6.74 -21.36 -22.13
C THR A 137 8.15 -20.92 -22.51
N LYS A 138 8.35 -19.61 -22.76
CA LYS A 138 9.58 -19.00 -23.27
C LYS A 138 10.75 -18.98 -22.26
N LEU A 139 10.52 -19.47 -21.03
CA LEU A 139 11.54 -19.55 -19.99
C LEU A 139 12.21 -20.93 -19.91
N ILE A 140 11.54 -21.99 -20.38
CA ILE A 140 12.06 -23.37 -20.36
C ILE A 140 13.14 -23.54 -21.43
N GLU A 141 12.83 -23.07 -22.64
CA GLU A 141 13.71 -22.96 -23.82
C GLU A 141 15.11 -22.41 -23.49
N LYS A 142 15.18 -21.33 -22.70
CA LYS A 142 16.43 -20.65 -22.32
C LYS A 142 17.33 -21.44 -21.36
N ASN A 143 16.89 -22.60 -20.87
CA ASN A 143 17.54 -23.36 -19.81
C ASN A 143 17.78 -24.85 -20.15
N VAL A 144 17.57 -25.25 -21.42
CA VAL A 144 17.80 -26.61 -21.91
C VAL A 144 18.99 -26.66 -22.87
N VAL A 145 19.66 -27.82 -22.97
CA VAL A 145 20.88 -27.99 -23.78
C VAL A 145 20.58 -28.04 -25.29
N ASP A 146 19.37 -28.46 -25.63
CA ASP A 146 18.84 -28.48 -27.00
C ASP A 146 17.90 -27.28 -27.18
N PRO A 147 18.26 -26.26 -28.00
CA PRO A 147 17.43 -25.07 -28.17
C PRO A 147 16.13 -25.36 -28.93
N ASP A 148 16.12 -26.37 -29.82
CA ASP A 148 14.98 -26.68 -30.68
C ASP A 148 13.89 -27.47 -29.92
N LEU A 149 14.19 -27.92 -28.69
CA LEU A 149 13.32 -28.72 -27.83
C LEU A 149 11.94 -28.07 -27.56
N ARG A 150 11.88 -26.73 -27.47
CA ARG A 150 10.59 -26.02 -27.31
C ARG A 150 9.72 -26.19 -28.55
N ASP A 151 10.26 -25.89 -29.72
CA ASP A 151 9.50 -25.84 -30.96
C ASP A 151 9.17 -27.25 -31.48
N TRP A 152 9.88 -28.27 -31.00
CA TRP A 152 9.50 -29.68 -31.15
C TRP A 152 8.31 -30.11 -30.26
N ILE A 153 8.15 -29.52 -29.07
CA ILE A 153 7.07 -29.89 -28.12
C ILE A 153 5.81 -29.02 -28.30
N MET A 154 5.96 -27.75 -28.69
CA MET A 154 4.83 -26.84 -28.87
C MET A 154 4.12 -27.10 -30.21
N PRO A 155 2.81 -27.41 -30.22
CA PRO A 155 2.11 -27.80 -31.44
C PRO A 155 1.91 -26.60 -32.38
N SER A 156 2.15 -26.84 -33.67
CA SER A 156 1.98 -25.88 -34.76
C SER A 156 1.10 -26.44 -35.89
N PHE A 157 0.21 -27.37 -35.55
CA PHE A 157 -0.68 -28.04 -36.49
C PHE A 157 -1.81 -27.10 -36.95
N SER A 158 -2.38 -27.35 -38.13
CA SER A 158 -3.49 -26.56 -38.69
C SER A 158 -4.82 -26.66 -37.93
N THR A 159 -4.83 -27.31 -36.77
CA THR A 159 -5.98 -27.46 -35.86
C THR A 159 -5.66 -27.01 -34.43
N THR A 160 -4.47 -26.45 -34.17
CA THR A 160 -4.05 -26.01 -32.83
C THR A 160 -4.81 -24.74 -32.41
N THR A 161 -5.43 -24.78 -31.23
CA THR A 161 -6.04 -23.61 -30.58
C THR A 161 -5.12 -22.99 -29.52
N GLU A 162 -5.50 -21.83 -28.97
CA GLU A 162 -4.83 -21.25 -27.79
C GLU A 162 -4.92 -22.18 -26.57
N SER A 163 -6.02 -22.93 -26.43
CA SER A 163 -6.18 -23.92 -25.36
C SER A 163 -5.18 -25.08 -25.53
N ASP A 164 -5.01 -25.61 -26.74
CA ASP A 164 -4.02 -26.65 -27.04
C ASP A 164 -2.58 -26.16 -26.81
N THR A 165 -2.34 -24.88 -27.07
CA THR A 165 -1.05 -24.21 -26.79
C THR A 165 -0.76 -24.17 -25.28
N VAL A 166 -1.77 -23.87 -24.45
CA VAL A 166 -1.66 -23.91 -22.98
C VAL A 166 -1.54 -25.34 -22.45
N VAL A 167 -2.25 -26.31 -23.04
CA VAL A 167 -2.12 -27.74 -22.69
C VAL A 167 -0.69 -28.24 -22.99
N ALA A 168 -0.14 -27.93 -24.16
CA ALA A 168 1.23 -28.29 -24.51
C ALA A 168 2.27 -27.64 -23.58
N ALA A 169 2.07 -26.38 -23.20
CA ALA A 169 2.91 -25.69 -22.21
C ALA A 169 2.98 -26.46 -20.87
N ILE A 170 1.83 -26.90 -20.37
CA ILE A 170 1.71 -27.65 -19.11
C ILE A 170 2.32 -29.06 -19.25
N LEU A 171 2.15 -29.72 -20.40
CA LEU A 171 2.77 -31.02 -20.68
C LEU A 171 4.31 -30.93 -20.79
N MET A 172 4.85 -29.85 -21.35
CA MET A 172 6.30 -29.59 -21.38
C MET A 172 6.86 -29.46 -19.96
N MET A 173 6.20 -28.67 -19.10
CA MET A 173 6.56 -28.54 -17.67
C MET A 173 6.49 -29.90 -16.97
N GLY A 174 5.37 -30.64 -17.10
CA GLY A 174 5.20 -31.95 -16.48
C GLY A 174 6.24 -32.99 -16.91
N SER A 175 6.77 -32.88 -18.13
CA SER A 175 7.81 -33.78 -18.64
C SER A 175 9.20 -33.50 -18.06
N LEU A 176 9.50 -32.24 -17.71
CA LEU A 176 10.82 -31.78 -17.29
C LEU A 176 10.96 -31.55 -15.75
N GLN A 177 9.91 -31.82 -14.98
CA GLN A 177 9.83 -31.65 -13.51
C GLN A 177 10.89 -32.39 -12.64
N LYS A 178 11.68 -33.30 -13.23
CA LYS A 178 12.83 -33.94 -12.55
C LYS A 178 14.14 -33.15 -12.65
N TYR A 179 14.17 -32.14 -13.54
CA TYR A 179 15.34 -31.32 -13.83
C TYR A 179 15.15 -29.87 -13.37
N PHE A 180 13.90 -29.39 -13.33
CA PHE A 180 13.54 -28.04 -12.86
C PHE A 180 12.45 -28.10 -11.79
N SER A 181 12.55 -27.25 -10.78
CA SER A 181 11.50 -27.04 -9.78
C SER A 181 10.60 -25.89 -10.23
N TYR A 182 9.30 -26.15 -10.40
CA TYR A 182 8.33 -25.14 -10.85
C TYR A 182 7.60 -24.52 -9.66
N ALA A 183 8.09 -23.38 -9.18
CA ALA A 183 7.33 -22.51 -8.30
C ALA A 183 6.49 -21.54 -9.15
N MET A 184 5.17 -21.67 -9.10
CA MET A 184 4.26 -20.61 -9.57
C MET A 184 4.16 -19.52 -8.50
N THR A 185 5.21 -18.72 -8.38
CA THR A 185 5.13 -17.47 -7.61
C THR A 185 4.12 -16.56 -8.28
N LEU A 186 3.08 -16.19 -7.53
CA LEU A 186 2.12 -15.17 -7.94
C LEU A 186 2.93 -13.91 -8.26
N ILE A 187 2.82 -13.40 -9.49
CA ILE A 187 3.67 -12.29 -9.92
C ILE A 187 3.38 -11.10 -9.00
N CYS A 188 4.42 -10.46 -8.50
CA CYS A 188 4.33 -9.16 -7.86
C CYS A 188 5.40 -8.27 -8.51
N GLY A 189 5.03 -7.04 -8.81
CA GLY A 189 5.84 -6.11 -9.58
C GLY A 189 4.97 -5.00 -10.13
N ILE A 190 5.46 -3.77 -10.01
CA ILE A 190 4.84 -2.63 -10.69
C ILE A 190 5.08 -2.80 -12.20
N PRO A 191 4.10 -2.59 -13.10
CA PRO A 191 4.32 -2.67 -14.54
C PRO A 191 5.19 -1.52 -15.05
N SER A 192 4.82 -0.28 -14.73
CA SER A 192 5.66 0.91 -14.88
C SER A 192 5.48 1.90 -13.73
N VAL A 193 6.54 2.66 -13.45
CA VAL A 193 6.57 3.75 -12.47
C VAL A 193 6.85 5.06 -13.20
N THR A 194 6.01 6.07 -13.01
CA THR A 194 6.23 7.44 -13.51
C THR A 194 6.51 8.38 -12.35
N LEU A 195 7.74 8.93 -12.31
CA LEU A 195 8.12 9.99 -11.39
C LEU A 195 7.88 11.35 -12.07
N LEU A 196 6.98 12.14 -11.48
CA LEU A 196 6.69 13.50 -11.92
C LEU A 196 7.71 14.52 -11.36
N GLY A 197 7.62 15.76 -11.82
CA GLY A 197 8.57 16.84 -11.50
C GLY A 197 9.84 16.79 -12.35
N GLU A 198 10.93 17.30 -11.80
CA GLU A 198 12.28 17.24 -12.37
C GLU A 198 13.25 16.57 -11.39
N ARG A 199 14.38 16.06 -11.91
CA ARG A 199 15.44 15.42 -11.12
C ARG A 199 15.89 16.28 -9.94
N GLU A 200 15.89 17.59 -10.13
CA GLU A 200 16.28 18.61 -9.18
C GLU A 200 15.30 18.74 -7.99
N ASP A 201 14.01 18.41 -8.17
CA ASP A 201 13.03 18.34 -7.07
C ASP A 201 13.34 17.18 -6.13
N TRP A 202 13.67 16.02 -6.71
CA TRP A 202 14.05 14.81 -5.97
C TRP A 202 15.40 15.00 -5.26
N LEU A 203 16.37 15.63 -5.92
CA LEU A 203 17.65 16.01 -5.30
C LEU A 203 17.47 17.06 -4.18
N SER A 204 16.56 18.02 -4.35
CA SER A 204 16.17 18.96 -3.28
C SER A 204 15.56 18.21 -2.09
N MET A 205 14.79 17.15 -2.33
CA MET A 205 14.23 16.31 -1.27
C MET A 205 15.32 15.58 -0.47
N VAL A 206 16.35 15.05 -1.13
CA VAL A 206 17.53 14.48 -0.44
C VAL A 206 18.20 15.53 0.45
N GLN A 207 18.41 16.75 -0.06
CA GLN A 207 19.02 17.85 0.71
C GLN A 207 18.17 18.27 1.92
N LYS A 208 16.83 18.24 1.82
CA LYS A 208 15.92 18.54 2.94
C LYS A 208 16.07 17.55 4.11
N LEU A 209 16.53 16.31 3.88
CA LEU A 209 16.78 15.34 4.95
C LEU A 209 17.86 15.80 5.96
N GLU A 210 18.76 16.70 5.59
CA GLU A 210 19.78 17.24 6.52
C GLU A 210 19.17 18.02 7.69
N LYS A 211 17.95 18.56 7.54
CA LYS A 211 17.22 19.18 8.65
C LYS A 211 16.74 18.18 9.69
N LEU A 212 16.40 16.95 9.29
CA LEU A 212 15.95 15.92 10.24
C LEU A 212 17.05 15.58 11.24
N LYS A 213 18.32 15.52 10.81
CA LYS A 213 19.47 15.28 11.71
C LYS A 213 19.56 16.29 12.88
N GLN A 214 19.01 17.49 12.70
CA GLN A 214 19.05 18.58 13.68
C GLN A 214 17.98 18.42 14.78
N LEU A 215 16.96 17.59 14.54
CA LEU A 215 15.84 17.33 15.46
C LEU A 215 16.09 16.14 16.41
N GLY A 216 17.31 15.60 16.44
CA GLY A 216 17.72 14.53 17.34
C GLY A 216 18.02 13.20 16.64
N ASN A 217 18.49 12.22 17.42
CA ASN A 217 19.05 10.98 16.88
C ASN A 217 18.00 10.07 16.20
N GLU A 218 16.72 10.12 16.62
CA GLU A 218 15.64 9.37 15.98
C GLU A 218 15.29 9.92 14.58
N PRO A 219 14.95 11.21 14.40
CA PRO A 219 14.84 11.82 13.08
C PRO A 219 16.10 11.67 12.22
N ALA A 220 17.29 11.70 12.82
CA ALA A 220 18.53 11.42 12.10
C ALA A 220 18.59 9.98 11.56
N ARG A 221 18.12 8.98 12.31
CA ARG A 221 18.04 7.58 11.86
C ARG A 221 16.94 7.38 10.81
N PHE A 222 15.80 8.05 10.93
CA PHE A 222 14.79 8.09 9.87
C PHE A 222 15.36 8.68 8.57
N ALA A 223 16.13 9.78 8.66
CA ALA A 223 16.82 10.38 7.52
C ALA A 223 17.88 9.46 6.89
N GLN A 224 18.65 8.68 7.68
CA GLN A 224 19.57 7.68 7.14
C GLN A 224 18.84 6.61 6.31
N LEU A 225 17.66 6.16 6.75
CA LEU A 225 16.87 5.14 6.06
C LEU A 225 16.18 5.69 4.80
N LEU A 226 15.79 6.96 4.81
CA LEU A 226 15.21 7.65 3.65
C LEU A 226 16.26 7.99 2.57
N ARG A 227 17.51 8.32 2.94
CA ARG A 227 18.55 8.74 1.98
C ARG A 227 18.77 7.75 0.82
N PRO A 228 19.01 6.45 1.03
CA PRO A 228 19.23 5.52 -0.08
C PRO A 228 17.97 5.34 -0.92
N ILE A 229 16.77 5.49 -0.35
CA ILE A 229 15.51 5.48 -1.11
C ILE A 229 15.45 6.71 -2.03
N LEU A 230 15.57 7.92 -1.49
CA LEU A 230 15.47 9.14 -2.29
C LEU A 230 16.59 9.27 -3.33
N ASN A 231 17.78 8.74 -3.05
CA ASN A 231 18.86 8.68 -4.04
C ASN A 231 18.56 7.70 -5.19
N HIS A 232 17.80 6.62 -4.96
CA HIS A 232 17.30 5.79 -6.07
C HIS A 232 16.17 6.48 -6.87
N PHE A 233 15.35 7.33 -6.24
CA PHE A 233 14.43 8.21 -6.96
C PHE A 233 15.18 9.21 -7.87
N VAL A 234 16.33 9.75 -7.44
CA VAL A 234 17.21 10.56 -8.31
C VAL A 234 17.85 9.71 -9.41
N LEU A 235 18.35 8.51 -9.08
CA LEU A 235 18.98 7.58 -10.03
C LEU A 235 18.03 7.17 -11.18
N CYS A 236 16.72 7.17 -10.94
CA CYS A 236 15.71 6.95 -11.99
C CYS A 236 15.82 7.95 -13.16
N PHE A 237 16.32 9.17 -12.93
CA PHE A 237 16.53 10.17 -13.99
C PHE A 237 17.90 10.03 -14.67
N ASP A 238 18.90 9.52 -13.95
CA ASP A 238 20.28 9.34 -14.45
C ASP A 238 20.47 8.01 -15.21
N GLY A 239 19.64 7.00 -14.92
CA GLY A 239 19.71 5.67 -15.54
C GLY A 239 18.45 4.83 -15.30
N PRO A 240 17.29 5.17 -15.91
CA PRO A 240 16.01 4.49 -15.67
C PRO A 240 16.05 2.99 -15.96
N GLU A 241 16.78 2.56 -17.00
CA GLU A 241 16.91 1.16 -17.40
C GLU A 241 18.00 0.38 -16.61
N SER A 242 18.63 1.01 -15.61
CA SER A 242 19.71 0.38 -14.85
C SER A 242 19.22 -0.77 -13.97
N SER A 243 20.05 -1.79 -13.78
CA SER A 243 19.78 -2.93 -12.90
C SER A 243 19.43 -2.50 -11.48
N ASP A 244 20.00 -1.40 -11.00
CA ASP A 244 19.85 -0.91 -9.65
C ASP A 244 18.49 -0.21 -9.45
N VAL A 245 18.03 0.56 -10.46
CA VAL A 245 16.67 1.13 -10.48
C VAL A 245 15.60 0.03 -10.58
N LEU A 246 15.77 -0.94 -11.49
CA LEU A 246 14.84 -2.07 -11.61
C LEU A 246 14.81 -2.93 -10.33
N SER A 247 15.98 -3.20 -9.74
CA SER A 247 16.11 -3.91 -8.45
C SER A 247 15.54 -3.12 -7.27
N PHE A 248 15.58 -1.79 -7.30
CA PHE A 248 14.97 -0.93 -6.28
C PHE A 248 13.43 -0.99 -6.32
N TRP A 249 12.83 -0.87 -7.51
CA TRP A 249 11.37 -0.99 -7.66
C TRP A 249 10.87 -2.42 -7.43
N GLY A 250 11.64 -3.43 -7.83
CA GLY A 250 11.40 -4.84 -7.49
C GLY A 250 11.50 -5.19 -6.00
N ARG A 251 11.86 -4.22 -5.14
CA ARG A 251 11.97 -4.36 -3.67
C ARG A 251 11.17 -3.30 -2.89
N CYS A 252 10.20 -2.64 -3.54
CA CYS A 252 9.45 -1.55 -2.92
C CYS A 252 8.49 -2.00 -1.81
N ALA A 253 7.73 -3.07 -2.03
CA ALA A 253 6.75 -3.61 -1.10
C ALA A 253 6.74 -5.14 -1.14
N HIS A 254 6.29 -5.80 -0.07
CA HIS A 254 5.92 -7.21 -0.06
C HIS A 254 5.04 -7.52 1.16
N LYS A 255 4.04 -8.40 1.01
CA LYS A 255 3.23 -8.92 2.11
C LYS A 255 3.78 -10.27 2.58
N TYR A 256 4.35 -10.30 3.79
CA TYR A 256 4.82 -11.53 4.41
C TYR A 256 3.78 -12.05 5.43
N ASN A 257 3.02 -13.07 5.04
CA ASN A 257 2.00 -13.68 5.90
C ASN A 257 2.63 -14.68 6.89
N MET A 258 2.32 -14.59 8.19
CA MET A 258 2.75 -15.57 9.20
C MET A 258 1.69 -16.64 9.53
N GLY A 259 0.73 -16.89 8.63
CA GLY A 259 -0.34 -17.86 8.82
C GLY A 259 -1.35 -17.39 9.88
N SER A 260 -1.24 -17.90 11.10
CA SER A 260 -2.04 -17.43 12.25
C SER A 260 -1.41 -16.23 12.98
N GLY A 261 -0.19 -15.85 12.62
CA GLY A 261 0.46 -14.62 13.09
C GLY A 261 0.05 -13.39 12.26
N PRO A 262 0.50 -12.18 12.64
CA PRO A 262 0.25 -10.97 11.86
C PRO A 262 0.89 -11.00 10.47
N ASP A 263 0.30 -10.24 9.56
CA ASP A 263 0.83 -9.99 8.24
C ASP A 263 1.76 -8.78 8.24
N TYR A 264 2.96 -8.90 7.67
CA TYR A 264 3.95 -7.83 7.66
C TYR A 264 4.11 -7.17 6.29
N LEU A 265 4.03 -5.84 6.28
CA LEU A 265 4.51 -4.99 5.20
C LEU A 265 6.03 -4.93 5.25
N CYS A 266 6.68 -5.45 4.21
CA CYS A 266 8.13 -5.47 4.02
C CYS A 266 8.52 -4.65 2.77
N GLY A 267 9.81 -4.48 2.50
CA GLY A 267 10.32 -3.64 1.41
C GLY A 267 10.54 -2.20 1.85
N TRP A 268 11.15 -1.37 0.98
CA TRP A 268 11.58 -0.03 1.38
C TRP A 268 10.42 0.91 1.76
N ILE A 269 9.19 0.64 1.32
CA ILE A 269 8.00 1.39 1.72
C ILE A 269 7.79 1.37 3.26
N SER A 270 8.26 0.32 3.94
CA SER A 270 8.19 0.20 5.41
C SER A 270 9.12 1.17 6.17
N VAL A 271 9.95 1.96 5.48
CA VAL A 271 10.64 3.12 6.07
C VAL A 271 9.67 4.26 6.35
N PHE A 272 8.66 4.48 5.48
CA PHE A 272 7.64 5.52 5.63
C PHE A 272 6.63 5.23 6.76
N CYS A 273 6.81 4.09 7.45
CA CYS A 273 6.16 3.74 8.70
C CYS A 273 7.26 3.59 9.77
N PHE A 274 7.77 4.71 10.29
CA PHE A 274 8.82 4.76 11.30
C PHE A 274 8.27 4.90 12.73
N TRP A 275 7.37 5.87 12.95
CA TRP A 275 6.64 6.09 14.20
C TRP A 275 5.14 5.80 14.06
N ASP A 276 4.49 5.44 15.17
CA ASP A 276 3.03 5.40 15.32
C ASP A 276 2.43 6.82 15.45
N GLU A 277 1.10 6.94 15.51
CA GLU A 277 0.40 8.24 15.67
C GLU A 277 0.75 8.97 16.99
N ASN A 278 1.41 8.29 17.94
CA ASN A 278 1.84 8.84 19.23
C ASN A 278 3.33 9.23 19.21
N GLY A 279 4.00 9.18 18.05
CA GLY A 279 5.42 9.52 17.89
C GLY A 279 6.39 8.45 18.42
N LYS A 280 5.92 7.24 18.71
CA LYS A 280 6.75 6.12 19.21
C LYS A 280 7.18 5.23 18.06
N MET A 281 8.46 4.85 18.00
CA MET A 281 8.98 3.97 16.94
C MET A 281 8.24 2.62 16.88
N LEU A 282 7.79 2.24 15.68
CA LEU A 282 7.13 0.96 15.39
C LEU A 282 8.09 -0.23 15.48
N ARG A 283 9.39 0.00 15.23
CA ARG A 283 10.46 -1.00 15.38
C ARG A 283 11.58 -0.43 16.25
N ARG A 284 12.08 -1.23 17.19
CA ARG A 284 13.31 -0.94 17.95
C ARG A 284 14.53 -1.06 17.05
N ASP A 285 14.91 0.03 16.40
CA ASP A 285 16.20 0.15 15.70
C ASP A 285 17.33 0.54 16.66
N ARG A 286 18.58 0.22 16.28
CA ARG A 286 19.76 0.71 16.99
C ARG A 286 20.04 2.15 16.55
N ILE A 287 19.70 3.09 17.42
CA ILE A 287 19.99 4.51 17.21
C ILE A 287 21.43 4.78 17.65
N HIS A 288 22.23 5.31 16.75
CA HIS A 288 23.56 5.84 17.05
C HIS A 288 23.49 7.37 17.17
N PRO A 289 24.23 8.01 18.09
CA PRO A 289 24.32 9.46 18.15
C PRO A 289 24.82 10.04 16.83
N VAL A 290 24.30 11.19 16.37
CA VAL A 290 24.69 11.79 15.09
C VAL A 290 26.20 12.07 14.99
N SER A 291 26.88 12.29 16.13
CA SER A 291 28.32 12.50 16.22
C SER A 291 29.18 11.21 16.28
N SER A 292 28.59 10.02 16.17
CA SER A 292 29.31 8.75 16.30
C SER A 292 29.82 8.19 14.96
N ALA A 293 30.96 7.49 15.01
CA ALA A 293 31.55 6.85 13.84
C ALA A 293 30.70 5.67 13.30
N GLU A 294 29.74 5.17 14.06
CA GLU A 294 28.76 4.18 13.63
C GLU A 294 27.66 4.86 12.80
N PHE A 295 27.23 6.07 13.21
CA PHE A 295 26.25 6.86 12.45
C PHE A 295 26.80 7.20 11.06
N GLU A 296 28.01 7.75 10.95
CA GLU A 296 28.57 8.08 9.63
C GLU A 296 28.86 6.83 8.77
N ARG A 297 29.21 5.69 9.38
CA ARG A 297 29.34 4.40 8.64
C ARG A 297 28.00 3.85 8.12
N GLN A 298 26.87 4.21 8.74
CA GLN A 298 25.53 3.81 8.32
C GLN A 298 24.84 4.84 7.41
N ASN A 299 25.33 6.09 7.36
CA ASN A 299 24.81 7.18 6.53
C ASN A 299 25.21 7.02 5.05
N THR A 300 24.97 5.85 4.46
CA THR A 300 25.33 5.54 3.07
C THR A 300 24.36 6.17 2.06
N GLU A 301 24.84 6.43 0.85
CA GLU A 301 24.02 7.08 -0.19
C GLU A 301 23.17 6.10 -1.02
N LEU A 302 23.54 4.81 -1.11
CA LEU A 302 22.83 3.84 -1.96
C LEU A 302 22.63 2.45 -1.32
N CYS A 303 23.10 2.17 -0.10
CA CYS A 303 22.84 0.86 0.52
C CYS A 303 21.41 0.80 1.07
N LEU A 304 20.57 -0.05 0.47
CA LEU A 304 19.17 -0.23 0.86
C LEU A 304 18.97 -1.28 1.96
N ASP A 305 19.99 -2.06 2.33
CA ASP A 305 19.83 -3.25 3.17
C ASP A 305 19.19 -2.96 4.54
N ASP A 306 19.58 -1.87 5.19
CA ASP A 306 18.99 -1.41 6.45
C ASP A 306 17.50 -1.08 6.30
N ALA A 307 17.12 -0.41 5.20
CA ALA A 307 15.74 -0.07 4.87
C ALA A 307 14.91 -1.30 4.50
N LEU A 308 15.48 -2.22 3.72
CA LEU A 308 14.85 -3.49 3.31
C LEU A 308 14.72 -4.50 4.46
N SER A 309 15.55 -4.36 5.51
CA SER A 309 15.42 -5.16 6.73
C SER A 309 14.12 -4.86 7.49
N ARG A 310 13.50 -3.70 7.25
CA ARG A 310 12.33 -3.24 8.00
C ARG A 310 11.06 -3.98 7.59
N ARG A 311 10.19 -4.10 8.60
CA ARG A 311 8.93 -4.84 8.60
C ARG A 311 8.01 -4.10 9.55
N VAL A 312 6.77 -3.87 9.15
CA VAL A 312 5.72 -3.25 9.96
C VAL A 312 4.49 -4.14 9.88
N ASP A 313 3.82 -4.38 11.01
CA ASP A 313 2.54 -5.08 11.03
C ASP A 313 1.54 -4.26 10.19
N ILE A 314 0.80 -4.90 9.29
CA ILE A 314 -0.16 -4.20 8.41
C ILE A 314 -1.21 -3.41 9.21
N ARG A 315 -1.47 -3.81 10.45
CA ARG A 315 -2.41 -3.15 11.38
C ARG A 315 -1.80 -1.93 12.08
N ASP A 316 -0.47 -1.86 12.13
CA ASP A 316 0.31 -0.77 12.74
C ASP A 316 0.76 0.30 11.71
N VAL A 317 0.33 0.18 10.44
CA VAL A 317 0.56 1.20 9.41
C VAL A 317 -0.19 2.48 9.82
N PRO A 318 0.53 3.58 10.14
CA PRO A 318 -0.09 4.79 10.67
C PRO A 318 -0.79 5.57 9.55
N SER A 319 -1.66 6.50 9.93
CA SER A 319 -2.33 7.40 8.99
C SER A 319 -1.33 8.20 8.14
N GLY A 320 -1.70 8.45 6.89
CA GLY A 320 -0.94 9.26 5.92
C GLY A 320 -1.26 10.76 6.01
N PHE A 321 -1.87 11.21 7.10
CA PHE A 321 -2.38 12.56 7.29
C PHE A 321 -2.27 13.01 8.75
N ALA A 322 -2.38 14.31 8.98
CA ALA A 322 -2.43 14.92 10.30
C ALA A 322 -3.69 15.77 10.48
N SER A 323 -4.16 15.88 11.72
CA SER A 323 -5.36 16.63 12.10
C SER A 323 -5.03 17.69 13.15
N VAL A 324 -5.41 18.95 12.92
CA VAL A 324 -5.10 20.11 13.78
C VAL A 324 -6.38 20.87 14.15
N PRO A 325 -6.60 21.24 15.43
CA PRO A 325 -7.73 22.09 15.81
C PRO A 325 -7.52 23.52 15.31
N VAL A 326 -8.57 24.13 14.76
CA VAL A 326 -8.55 25.51 14.26
C VAL A 326 -9.80 26.25 14.75
N THR A 327 -9.61 27.40 15.37
CA THR A 327 -10.72 28.31 15.71
C THR A 327 -10.96 29.25 14.53
N VAL A 328 -12.14 29.20 13.93
CA VAL A 328 -12.55 30.13 12.86
C VAL A 328 -13.38 31.24 13.49
N ASN A 329 -13.16 32.49 13.08
CA ASN A 329 -13.99 33.63 13.44
C ASN A 329 -14.59 34.24 12.17
N ASP A 330 -15.83 33.86 11.85
CA ASP A 330 -16.57 34.42 10.72
C ASP A 330 -17.37 35.63 11.20
N ASN A 331 -16.87 36.83 10.90
CA ASN A 331 -17.53 38.11 11.18
C ASN A 331 -18.01 38.35 12.64
N GLY A 332 -17.45 37.61 13.61
CA GLY A 332 -17.79 37.66 15.03
C GLY A 332 -18.34 36.35 15.60
N GLU A 333 -18.76 35.40 14.76
CA GLU A 333 -19.18 34.06 15.17
C GLU A 333 -17.97 33.12 15.20
N VAL A 334 -17.80 32.39 16.32
CA VAL A 334 -16.58 31.61 16.59
C VAL A 334 -16.87 30.11 16.57
N TYR A 335 -16.36 29.44 15.54
CA TYR A 335 -16.51 27.99 15.35
C TYR A 335 -15.28 27.23 15.87
N ASP A 336 -15.50 26.16 16.63
CA ASP A 336 -14.43 25.22 16.98
C ASP A 336 -14.35 24.10 15.93
N THR A 337 -13.29 24.14 15.12
CA THR A 337 -13.14 23.29 13.93
C THR A 337 -11.90 22.41 14.02
N MET A 338 -11.82 21.44 13.11
CA MET A 338 -10.60 20.70 12.79
C MET A 338 -10.26 20.91 11.33
N MET A 339 -8.98 21.05 11.01
CA MET A 339 -8.45 20.77 9.69
C MET A 339 -7.75 19.41 9.69
N LEU A 340 -7.97 18.60 8.64
CA LEU A 340 -7.27 17.35 8.41
C LEU A 340 -6.61 17.43 7.03
N ALA A 341 -5.31 17.13 6.92
CA ALA A 341 -4.59 17.21 5.65
C ALA A 341 -3.55 16.09 5.49
N GLY A 342 -3.44 15.54 4.27
CA GLY A 342 -2.39 14.57 3.92
C GLY A 342 -2.77 13.65 2.76
N LEU A 343 -2.21 12.46 2.75
CA LEU A 343 -2.36 11.41 1.74
C LEU A 343 -3.51 10.48 2.13
N VAL A 344 -4.69 10.82 1.66
CA VAL A 344 -5.99 10.42 2.23
C VAL A 344 -6.80 9.55 1.27
N GLY A 345 -6.18 9.04 0.21
CA GLY A 345 -6.81 8.20 -0.79
C GLY A 345 -5.83 7.77 -1.87
N ILE A 346 -6.36 7.07 -2.86
CA ILE A 346 -5.67 6.67 -4.09
C ILE A 346 -6.56 7.13 -5.24
N GLN A 347 -6.00 7.91 -6.18
CA GLN A 347 -6.68 8.27 -7.43
C GLN A 347 -6.23 7.31 -8.53
N ALA A 348 -7.17 6.78 -9.30
CA ALA A 348 -6.89 5.98 -10.50
C ALA A 348 -7.29 6.69 -11.80
N SER A 349 -6.52 6.42 -12.86
CA SER A 349 -6.67 6.91 -14.23
C SER A 349 -6.37 5.77 -15.22
N SER A 350 -6.85 5.88 -16.46
CA SER A 350 -6.37 5.02 -17.56
C SER A 350 -5.12 5.63 -18.18
N SER A 351 -4.16 4.78 -18.54
CA SER A 351 -3.04 5.09 -19.42
C SER A 351 -3.38 4.94 -20.91
N GLY A 352 -4.53 4.32 -21.22
CA GLY A 352 -4.88 3.89 -22.57
C GLY A 352 -4.20 2.58 -23.01
N ALA A 353 -3.48 1.89 -22.12
CA ALA A 353 -2.92 0.58 -22.39
C ALA A 353 -3.99 -0.53 -22.33
N VAL A 354 -3.79 -1.59 -23.10
CA VAL A 354 -4.53 -2.85 -22.97
C VAL A 354 -4.08 -3.56 -21.69
N LEU A 355 -5.03 -4.08 -20.90
CA LEU A 355 -4.74 -4.60 -19.55
C LEU A 355 -4.51 -6.13 -19.51
N ASP A 356 -4.45 -6.73 -18.31
CA ASP A 356 -4.05 -8.13 -18.14
C ASP A 356 -5.11 -9.02 -17.42
N GLN A 357 -5.77 -9.92 -18.18
CA GLN A 357 -6.73 -11.02 -17.84
C GLN A 357 -6.39 -11.93 -16.63
N GLY A 358 -5.31 -11.65 -15.90
CA GLY A 358 -5.00 -12.33 -14.65
C GLY A 358 -6.08 -12.07 -13.60
N ARG A 359 -6.78 -13.13 -13.17
CA ARG A 359 -7.62 -13.07 -11.97
C ARG A 359 -6.77 -12.68 -10.76
N ASP A 360 -7.37 -11.95 -9.83
CA ASP A 360 -6.67 -11.51 -8.63
C ASP A 360 -6.59 -12.62 -7.59
N HIS A 361 -5.56 -12.53 -6.75
CA HIS A 361 -5.25 -13.54 -5.74
C HIS A 361 -6.06 -13.38 -4.45
N LEU A 362 -7.13 -12.56 -4.49
CA LEU A 362 -8.10 -12.32 -3.42
C LEU A 362 -9.45 -13.02 -3.66
N ASP A 363 -9.70 -13.52 -4.87
CA ASP A 363 -10.97 -14.16 -5.27
C ASP A 363 -10.93 -15.71 -5.23
N SER A 364 -9.95 -16.32 -4.55
CA SER A 364 -9.68 -17.78 -4.62
C SER A 364 -10.72 -18.69 -3.97
N ASP A 365 -11.56 -18.16 -3.10
CA ASP A 365 -12.24 -18.96 -2.07
C ASP A 365 -13.58 -19.57 -2.52
N ASN A 366 -14.00 -19.33 -3.77
CA ASN A 366 -15.32 -19.73 -4.27
C ASN A 366 -15.28 -20.82 -5.35
N TYR A 367 -14.76 -22.00 -4.99
CA TYR A 367 -14.82 -23.21 -5.83
C TYR A 367 -16.23 -23.87 -5.80
N GLY A 368 -17.22 -23.14 -6.32
CA GLY A 368 -18.56 -23.68 -6.60
C GLY A 368 -18.61 -24.38 -7.96
N HIS A 369 -19.02 -25.65 -8.00
CA HIS A 369 -19.32 -26.33 -9.26
C HIS A 369 -20.53 -25.67 -9.95
N GLN A 370 -20.28 -24.98 -11.06
CA GLN A 370 -21.31 -24.67 -12.05
C GLN A 370 -20.88 -25.25 -13.42
N HIS A 371 -21.84 -25.75 -14.18
CA HIS A 371 -21.60 -26.46 -15.42
C HIS A 371 -21.18 -25.51 -16.55
N LEU A 372 -20.37 -26.01 -17.47
CA LEU A 372 -20.13 -25.33 -18.75
C LEU A 372 -21.41 -25.38 -19.59
N ASP A 373 -21.88 -24.21 -20.02
CA ASP A 373 -22.58 -24.02 -21.32
C ASP A 373 -22.71 -22.50 -21.61
N SER A 374 -21.68 -21.93 -22.23
CA SER A 374 -21.75 -20.59 -22.85
C SER A 374 -20.77 -20.53 -24.03
N GLN A 375 -21.27 -20.25 -25.23
CA GLN A 375 -20.45 -20.10 -26.44
C GLN A 375 -19.64 -18.79 -26.40
N PRO A 376 -18.51 -18.70 -27.12
CA PRO A 376 -17.72 -17.46 -27.19
C PRO A 376 -18.44 -16.41 -28.04
N GLU A 377 -18.83 -15.30 -27.42
CA GLU A 377 -19.20 -14.07 -28.13
C GLU A 377 -18.01 -13.10 -28.16
N SER A 378 -17.82 -12.46 -29.32
CA SER A 378 -16.78 -11.45 -29.60
C SER A 378 -15.32 -11.95 -29.60
N GLY A 379 -14.47 -11.21 -30.31
CA GLY A 379 -13.01 -11.30 -30.13
C GLY A 379 -12.56 -10.52 -28.89
N PRO A 380 -11.25 -10.42 -28.62
CA PRO A 380 -10.74 -9.55 -27.58
C PRO A 380 -10.94 -8.09 -27.98
N ASP A 381 -12.01 -7.46 -27.48
CA ASP A 381 -12.06 -6.00 -27.39
C ASP A 381 -10.89 -5.55 -26.52
N GLU A 382 -10.08 -4.61 -27.04
CA GLU A 382 -8.95 -4.02 -26.33
C GLU A 382 -9.46 -3.04 -25.26
N GLU A 383 -10.06 -3.57 -24.20
CA GLU A 383 -10.73 -2.79 -23.18
C GLU A 383 -9.69 -2.06 -22.29
N THR A 384 -9.82 -0.73 -22.12
CA THR A 384 -8.75 0.16 -21.63
C THR A 384 -9.06 0.76 -20.25
N GLY A 385 -8.74 0.01 -19.20
CA GLY A 385 -9.18 0.30 -17.83
C GLY A 385 -8.44 1.39 -17.09
N LEU A 386 -8.93 1.68 -15.88
CA LEU A 386 -8.21 2.48 -14.91
C LEU A 386 -7.07 1.64 -14.33
N ASP A 387 -5.89 1.77 -14.93
CA ASP A 387 -4.73 0.91 -14.71
C ASP A 387 -3.61 1.58 -13.92
N SER A 388 -3.64 2.91 -13.87
CA SER A 388 -2.62 3.77 -13.30
C SER A 388 -3.15 4.38 -12.01
N ILE A 389 -2.43 4.20 -10.90
CA ILE A 389 -2.79 4.72 -9.60
C ILE A 389 -1.77 5.74 -9.09
N GLN A 390 -2.25 6.70 -8.32
CA GLN A 390 -1.48 7.77 -7.73
C GLN A 390 -1.92 8.01 -6.27
N PRO A 391 -1.00 8.28 -5.32
CA PRO A 391 -1.36 8.77 -3.99
C PRO A 391 -2.18 10.06 -4.08
N LEU A 392 -3.33 10.12 -3.40
CA LEU A 392 -4.17 11.32 -3.41
C LEU A 392 -3.92 12.17 -2.16
N SER A 393 -3.24 13.30 -2.36
CA SER A 393 -3.15 14.37 -1.37
C SER A 393 -4.44 15.20 -1.31
N GLY A 394 -4.91 15.55 -0.12
CA GLY A 394 -5.94 16.58 0.04
C GLY A 394 -6.24 16.90 1.51
N TRP A 395 -7.27 17.72 1.73
CA TRP A 395 -7.62 18.23 3.05
C TRP A 395 -9.13 18.49 3.25
N TRP A 396 -9.55 18.55 4.51
CA TRP A 396 -10.87 19.00 4.97
C TRP A 396 -10.73 20.05 6.06
N MET A 397 -11.76 20.88 6.18
CA MET A 397 -12.07 21.67 7.37
C MET A 397 -13.49 21.33 7.80
N TYR A 398 -13.69 20.97 9.06
CA TYR A 398 -14.99 20.55 9.58
C TYR A 398 -15.25 21.07 11.00
N GLU A 399 -16.51 21.38 11.27
CA GLU A 399 -16.99 21.75 12.60
C GLU A 399 -16.99 20.53 13.52
N LYS A 400 -16.53 20.69 14.77
CA LYS A 400 -16.54 19.61 15.75
C LYS A 400 -17.94 19.42 16.34
N GLN A 401 -18.34 18.17 16.58
CA GLN A 401 -19.51 17.88 17.40
C GLN A 401 -19.29 18.39 18.84
N HIS A 402 -20.15 19.29 19.29
CA HIS A 402 -20.16 19.72 20.69
C HIS A 402 -20.53 18.56 21.62
N ARG A 403 -19.61 18.17 22.50
CA ARG A 403 -19.96 17.39 23.70
C ARG A 403 -20.62 18.33 24.70
N GLU A 404 -21.87 18.06 25.06
CA GLU A 404 -22.54 18.77 26.16
C GLU A 404 -21.81 18.47 27.48
N ASN A 405 -21.52 19.52 28.27
CA ASN A 405 -20.97 19.40 29.62
C ASN A 405 -22.06 18.94 30.61
N GLY A 406 -22.57 17.72 30.42
CA GLY A 406 -23.65 17.13 31.21
C GLY A 406 -23.18 16.11 32.25
N GLU A 407 -22.26 15.21 31.90
CA GLU A 407 -21.85 14.09 32.76
C GLU A 407 -20.33 14.04 32.99
N ARG A 408 -19.94 14.14 34.27
CA ARG A 408 -18.62 13.67 34.73
C ARG A 408 -18.72 12.17 35.05
N THR A 409 -18.67 11.32 34.04
CA THR A 409 -18.32 9.91 34.25
C THR A 409 -16.82 9.79 34.53
N SER A 410 -16.47 9.09 35.60
CA SER A 410 -15.08 8.94 36.06
C SER A 410 -14.38 7.77 35.36
N GLU A 411 -14.10 7.91 34.07
CA GLU A 411 -13.50 6.84 33.23
C GLU A 411 -12.20 7.24 32.51
N GLU A 412 -11.60 8.40 32.81
CA GLU A 412 -10.24 8.75 32.37
C GLU A 412 -9.13 8.31 33.36
N ALA A 413 -9.44 7.29 34.18
CA ALA A 413 -8.46 6.58 35.00
C ALA A 413 -8.74 5.07 34.94
N SER A 414 -7.69 4.26 34.74
CA SER A 414 -7.71 2.81 34.49
C SER A 414 -8.55 2.33 33.29
N ILE A 415 -7.87 2.09 32.16
CA ILE A 415 -8.30 1.12 31.15
C ILE A 415 -7.25 0.00 31.14
N ASP A 416 -7.51 -1.05 31.92
CA ASP A 416 -6.85 -2.35 31.71
C ASP A 416 -7.59 -3.12 30.60
N PRO A 417 -6.88 -3.93 29.78
CA PRO A 417 -7.49 -4.60 28.65
C PRO A 417 -8.23 -5.89 29.07
N ILE A 418 -9.56 -5.95 28.88
CA ILE A 418 -10.36 -7.14 28.47
C ILE A 418 -11.86 -6.75 28.42
N SER A 419 -12.46 -6.75 27.22
CA SER A 419 -13.93 -6.85 27.01
C SER A 419 -14.35 -7.10 25.54
N GLY A 420 -13.45 -7.60 24.69
CA GLY A 420 -13.71 -7.82 23.25
C GLY A 420 -14.45 -9.11 22.88
N SER A 421 -14.98 -9.86 23.84
CA SER A 421 -15.45 -11.25 23.63
C SER A 421 -16.92 -11.38 23.19
N GLN A 422 -17.85 -10.63 23.79
CA GLN A 422 -19.27 -10.93 23.63
C GLN A 422 -19.84 -10.63 22.24
N HIS A 423 -19.29 -9.67 21.49
CA HIS A 423 -19.73 -9.43 20.10
C HIS A 423 -19.18 -10.43 19.07
N VAL A 424 -18.27 -11.33 19.47
CA VAL A 424 -17.68 -12.35 18.59
C VAL A 424 -18.48 -13.66 18.63
N GLU A 425 -19.10 -13.99 19.76
CA GLU A 425 -19.87 -15.25 19.90
C GLU A 425 -21.12 -15.28 19.01
N ASP A 426 -21.82 -14.16 18.85
CA ASP A 426 -22.96 -14.04 17.93
C ASP A 426 -22.52 -14.29 16.47
N TRP A 427 -21.40 -13.70 16.02
CA TRP A 427 -20.87 -13.87 14.66
C TRP A 427 -20.38 -15.30 14.38
N LEU A 428 -19.91 -16.00 15.41
CA LEU A 428 -19.54 -17.42 15.32
C LEU A 428 -20.75 -18.37 15.24
N SER A 429 -21.94 -17.92 15.64
CA SER A 429 -23.13 -18.79 15.72
C SER A 429 -23.69 -19.18 14.34
N GLU A 430 -23.67 -18.26 13.37
CA GLU A 430 -24.25 -18.44 12.03
C GLU A 430 -23.28 -19.13 11.04
N ASN A 431 -21.97 -19.08 11.30
CA ASN A 431 -20.96 -19.43 10.30
C ASN A 431 -20.76 -20.96 10.18
N THR A 432 -21.49 -21.56 9.24
CA THR A 432 -21.59 -23.03 9.05
C THR A 432 -20.24 -23.72 8.76
N PHE A 433 -19.25 -22.99 8.24
CA PHE A 433 -17.93 -23.51 7.91
C PHE A 433 -17.17 -24.05 9.14
N LEU A 434 -17.31 -23.40 10.30
CA LEU A 434 -16.61 -23.81 11.54
C LEU A 434 -17.23 -25.05 12.21
N LYS A 435 -18.51 -25.35 11.96
CA LYS A 435 -19.16 -26.57 12.46
C LYS A 435 -18.59 -27.83 11.79
N LEU A 436 -18.10 -27.72 10.55
CA LEU A 436 -17.44 -28.80 9.82
C LEU A 436 -15.99 -29.05 10.30
N SER A 437 -15.22 -27.99 10.59
CA SER A 437 -13.85 -28.14 11.09
C SER A 437 -13.80 -28.65 12.54
N ALA A 438 -14.71 -28.18 13.40
CA ALA A 438 -14.86 -28.71 14.76
C ALA A 438 -15.27 -30.19 14.77
N ARG A 439 -16.14 -30.60 13.84
CA ARG A 439 -16.55 -32.00 13.69
C ARG A 439 -15.39 -32.90 13.24
N ARG A 440 -14.61 -32.49 12.23
CA ARG A 440 -13.43 -33.24 11.77
C ARG A 440 -12.35 -33.41 12.85
N ARG A 441 -12.19 -32.45 13.77
CA ARG A 441 -11.27 -32.63 14.92
C ARG A 441 -11.71 -33.75 15.85
N ARG A 442 -13.00 -33.77 16.27
CA ARG A 442 -13.51 -34.86 17.12
C ARG A 442 -13.43 -36.21 16.43
N GLU A 443 -13.77 -36.28 15.14
CA GLU A 443 -13.66 -37.52 14.34
C GLU A 443 -12.19 -38.00 14.16
N GLN A 444 -11.18 -37.14 14.38
CA GLN A 444 -9.77 -37.54 14.46
C GLN A 444 -9.30 -37.88 15.89
N GLU A 445 -9.80 -37.18 16.91
CA GLU A 445 -9.49 -37.42 18.32
C GLU A 445 -10.07 -38.78 18.79
N ASP A 446 -11.34 -39.07 18.48
CA ASP A 446 -11.99 -40.37 18.77
C ASP A 446 -11.27 -41.54 18.06
N SER A 447 -10.69 -41.28 16.88
CA SER A 447 -9.90 -42.29 16.15
C SER A 447 -8.56 -42.59 16.82
N ALA A 448 -7.95 -41.63 17.51
CA ALA A 448 -6.66 -41.80 18.16
C ALA A 448 -6.77 -42.66 19.44
N ASP A 449 -7.72 -42.35 20.32
CA ASP A 449 -7.93 -43.10 21.58
C ASP A 449 -8.34 -44.56 21.32
N SER A 450 -9.05 -44.84 20.22
CA SER A 450 -9.43 -46.21 19.83
C SER A 450 -8.23 -47.15 19.59
N MET A 451 -7.04 -46.63 19.23
CA MET A 451 -5.86 -47.45 18.95
C MET A 451 -5.02 -47.78 20.20
N VAL A 452 -5.24 -47.08 21.32
CA VAL A 452 -4.41 -47.24 22.53
C VAL A 452 -4.85 -48.42 23.40
N VAL A 453 -6.08 -48.93 23.21
CA VAL A 453 -6.71 -49.94 24.10
C VAL A 453 -6.46 -51.39 23.65
N SER A 454 -5.80 -51.64 22.52
CA SER A 454 -5.59 -52.98 21.95
C SER A 454 -4.15 -53.52 22.09
N ALA A 455 -3.43 -53.13 23.16
CA ALA A 455 -2.01 -53.48 23.35
C ALA A 455 -1.65 -53.85 24.81
N VAL A 456 -2.42 -54.75 25.43
CA VAL A 456 -2.09 -55.48 26.68
C VAL A 456 -2.51 -56.94 26.52
#